data_AF-A0A2A5BHQ5-F1
#
_entry.id   AF-A0A2A5BHQ5-F1
#
_cell.length_a   1.000
_cell.length_b   1.000
_cell.length_c   1.000
_cell.angle_alpha   90.00
_cell.angle_beta   90.00
_cell.angle_gamma   90.00
#
_symmetry.space_group_name_H-M   'P 1'
#
loop_
_entity.id
_entity.type
_entity.pdbx_description
1 polymer ?
#
loop_
_entity_poly.entity_id
_entity_poly.type
_entity_poly.pdbx_seq_one_letter_code
_entity_poly.pdbx_strand_id
1 'polypeptide(L)'
;FVSESHSAPPFDTGNLTEDYDLALRLKQHGLKLIFARFKTGPNDIIATREFFPNTVKTVVRQKSRWLMGIAFQGWRNQRWQGPLALKYALFRDRKGIITAQLSAAAYFIMLNILLVWLIEWLMPDGYRYPPLLRRGEPLEYLLWANLLFLINRALHRFYFTYQTYGWRSAALSLPRQIWGNILNFLASLRAISLYSGHILFNTPLLWDKTDHIFPEADQLRPYQRKIGEILIEHDLLSVDILQNALNYQSNSGEKLGQILVEKGHITDQQLSLTLKQQAALNESKA
;
A
#
# COMPACT_ATOMS: atom_id res chain seq x y z
N PHE A 1 -20.66 16.46 -16.08
CA PHE A 1 -19.48 16.51 -16.96
C PHE A 1 -19.17 15.19 -17.65
N VAL A 2 -18.81 14.13 -16.92
CA VAL A 2 -18.71 12.77 -17.49
C VAL A 2 -20.10 12.15 -17.72
N SER A 3 -21.13 12.64 -17.03
CA SER A 3 -22.53 12.25 -17.22
C SER A 3 -23.44 13.32 -17.85
N GLU A 4 -23.00 14.57 -17.99
CA GLU A 4 -23.92 15.66 -18.42
C GLU A 4 -24.23 15.60 -19.92
N SER A 5 -23.36 14.99 -20.73
CA SER A 5 -23.61 14.78 -22.16
C SER A 5 -24.18 13.40 -22.49
N HIS A 6 -24.27 12.47 -21.52
CA HIS A 6 -24.67 11.05 -21.68
C HIS A 6 -24.04 10.27 -22.85
N SER A 7 -23.04 10.83 -23.53
CA SER A 7 -22.55 10.33 -24.82
C SER A 7 -21.39 9.33 -24.67
N ALA A 8 -20.76 9.27 -23.50
CA ALA A 8 -19.67 8.35 -23.21
C ALA A 8 -19.80 7.78 -21.79
N PRO A 9 -19.56 6.46 -21.60
CA PRO A 9 -19.53 5.88 -20.28
C PRO A 9 -18.40 6.51 -19.43
N PRO A 10 -18.57 6.59 -18.10
CA PRO A 10 -17.57 7.19 -17.24
C PRO A 10 -16.23 6.46 -17.25
N PHE A 11 -16.29 5.15 -17.47
CA PHE A 11 -15.14 4.26 -17.57
C PHE A 11 -15.01 3.75 -19.00
N ASP A 12 -13.80 3.84 -19.56
CA ASP A 12 -13.48 3.24 -20.85
C ASP A 12 -13.28 1.74 -20.66
N THR A 13 -14.21 0.94 -21.19
CA THR A 13 -14.20 -0.53 -21.08
C THR A 13 -13.07 -1.18 -21.89
N GLY A 14 -12.45 -0.46 -22.83
CA GLY A 14 -11.26 -0.89 -23.55
C GLY A 14 -9.95 -0.63 -22.79
N ASN A 15 -10.01 0.13 -21.70
CA ASN A 15 -8.85 0.48 -20.90
C ASN A 15 -8.72 -0.46 -19.69
N LEU A 16 -7.56 -1.12 -19.59
CA LEU A 16 -7.26 -2.01 -18.47
C LEU A 16 -7.03 -1.27 -17.14
N THR A 17 -6.95 0.06 -17.15
CA THR A 17 -6.83 0.92 -15.96
C THR A 17 -7.75 2.12 -16.11
N GLU A 18 -9.06 1.85 -16.03
CA GLU A 18 -10.12 2.83 -16.19
C GLU A 18 -10.03 4.04 -15.22
N ASP A 19 -9.55 3.78 -14.01
CA ASP A 19 -9.41 4.73 -12.90
C ASP A 19 -8.25 5.70 -13.14
N TYR A 20 -7.13 5.19 -13.64
CA TYR A 20 -5.97 5.98 -14.04
C TYR A 20 -6.31 6.94 -15.17
N ASP A 21 -7.05 6.48 -16.18
CA ASP A 21 -7.49 7.33 -17.29
C ASP A 21 -8.51 8.38 -16.85
N LEU A 22 -9.48 7.99 -16.03
CA LEU A 22 -10.44 8.93 -15.45
C LEU A 22 -9.72 10.05 -14.69
N ALA A 23 -8.74 9.73 -13.85
CA ALA A 23 -7.98 10.73 -13.11
C ALA A 23 -7.29 11.76 -14.03
N LEU A 24 -6.79 11.33 -15.18
CA LEU A 24 -6.11 12.19 -16.16
C LEU A 24 -7.11 13.05 -16.95
N ARG A 25 -8.26 12.49 -17.33
CA ARG A 25 -9.38 13.26 -17.92
C ARG A 25 -9.90 14.32 -16.94
N LEU A 26 -10.11 13.97 -15.68
CA LEU A 26 -10.53 14.94 -14.65
C LEU A 26 -9.51 16.08 -14.52
N LYS A 27 -8.21 15.77 -14.58
CA LYS A 27 -7.16 16.79 -14.55
C LYS A 27 -7.18 17.70 -15.80
N GLN A 28 -7.47 17.17 -16.98
CA GLN A 28 -7.64 17.95 -18.21
C GLN A 28 -8.82 18.93 -18.12
N HIS A 29 -9.86 18.56 -17.39
CA HIS A 29 -11.00 19.44 -17.08
C HIS A 29 -10.75 20.41 -15.92
N GLY A 30 -9.51 20.54 -15.44
CA GLY A 30 -9.14 21.51 -14.39
C GLY A 30 -9.57 21.11 -12.98
N LEU A 31 -10.09 19.90 -12.78
CA LEU A 31 -10.48 19.42 -11.45
C LEU A 31 -9.25 19.17 -10.56
N LYS A 32 -9.46 19.35 -9.26
CA LYS A 32 -8.45 19.11 -8.23
C LYS A 32 -8.77 17.82 -7.49
N LEU A 33 -7.77 16.98 -7.32
CA LEU A 33 -7.83 15.79 -6.47
C LEU A 33 -7.37 16.16 -5.06
N ILE A 34 -8.07 15.62 -4.06
CA ILE A 34 -7.68 15.70 -2.65
C ILE A 34 -7.44 14.30 -2.12
N PHE A 35 -6.42 14.14 -1.27
CA PHE A 35 -6.25 12.93 -0.48
C PHE A 35 -6.97 13.13 0.84
N ALA A 36 -8.17 12.57 0.96
CA ALA A 36 -8.95 12.66 2.18
C ALA A 36 -8.66 11.46 3.09
N ARG A 37 -8.36 11.72 4.37
CA ARG A 37 -8.19 10.70 5.40
C ARG A 37 -9.23 10.93 6.49
N PHE A 38 -10.24 10.08 6.52
CA PHE A 38 -11.31 10.12 7.51
C PHE A 38 -11.10 9.04 8.57
N LYS A 39 -11.35 9.39 9.83
CA LYS A 39 -11.34 8.45 10.95
C LYS A 39 -12.77 8.04 11.28
N THR A 40 -12.98 6.75 11.54
CA THR A 40 -14.26 6.19 12.03
C THR A 40 -14.26 5.98 13.54
N GLY A 41 -13.09 6.10 14.19
CA GLY A 41 -12.87 6.00 15.64
C GLY A 41 -11.40 6.28 16.03
N PRO A 42 -11.02 6.23 17.31
CA PRO A 42 -9.62 6.25 17.71
C PRO A 42 -8.94 4.99 17.18
N ASN A 43 -7.98 5.22 16.30
CA ASN A 43 -7.22 4.22 15.56
C ASN A 43 -7.92 3.46 14.42
N ASP A 44 -9.10 3.92 13.96
CA ASP A 44 -9.73 3.38 12.76
C ASP A 44 -9.87 4.44 11.66
N ILE A 45 -9.54 4.04 10.43
CA ILE A 45 -9.54 4.91 9.24
C ILE A 45 -10.40 4.31 8.16
N ILE A 46 -11.10 5.16 7.40
CA ILE A 46 -11.81 4.74 6.20
C ILE A 46 -10.76 4.35 5.16
N ALA A 47 -10.69 3.06 4.85
CA ALA A 47 -9.82 2.49 3.85
C ALA A 47 -10.44 1.21 3.26
N THR A 48 -10.16 0.95 1.99
CA THR A 48 -10.49 -0.33 1.36
C THR A 48 -9.69 -1.44 2.02
N ARG A 49 -10.38 -2.39 2.65
CA ARG A 49 -9.77 -3.58 3.27
C ARG A 49 -9.95 -4.76 2.34
N GLU A 50 -8.97 -4.99 1.48
CA GLU A 50 -8.93 -6.12 0.56
C GLU A 50 -7.61 -6.87 0.72
N PHE A 51 -7.65 -8.20 0.66
CA PHE A 51 -6.43 -8.99 0.67
C PHE A 51 -5.73 -8.92 -0.69
N PHE A 52 -4.44 -8.62 -0.65
CA PHE A 52 -3.61 -8.77 -1.83
C PHE A 52 -3.49 -10.26 -2.18
N PRO A 53 -3.49 -10.64 -3.47
CA PRO A 53 -3.43 -12.05 -3.85
C PRO A 53 -2.19 -12.76 -3.28
N ASN A 54 -2.36 -14.02 -2.89
CA ASN A 54 -1.34 -14.80 -2.19
C ASN A 54 -0.55 -15.76 -3.10
N THR A 55 -0.90 -15.88 -4.39
CA THR A 55 -0.17 -16.75 -5.34
C THR A 55 0.62 -15.93 -6.35
N VAL A 56 1.78 -16.43 -6.77
CA VAL A 56 2.61 -15.76 -7.78
C VAL A 56 1.83 -15.51 -9.08
N LYS A 57 1.05 -16.49 -9.54
CA LYS A 57 0.26 -16.38 -10.78
C LYS A 57 -0.77 -15.26 -10.71
N THR A 58 -1.55 -15.19 -9.63
CA THR A 58 -2.59 -14.15 -9.47
C THR A 58 -1.98 -12.75 -9.31
N VAL A 59 -0.89 -12.63 -8.55
CA VAL A 59 -0.16 -11.36 -8.41
C VAL A 59 0.43 -10.89 -9.75
N VAL A 60 1.07 -11.78 -10.50
CA VAL A 60 1.67 -11.45 -11.80
C VAL A 60 0.59 -11.04 -12.80
N ARG A 61 -0.56 -11.73 -12.84
CA ARG A 61 -1.72 -11.32 -13.66
C ARG A 61 -2.18 -9.91 -13.28
N GLN A 62 -2.50 -9.69 -12.00
CA GLN A 62 -2.97 -8.39 -11.51
C GLN A 62 -1.97 -7.26 -11.84
N LYS A 63 -0.69 -7.41 -11.49
CA LYS A 63 0.33 -6.37 -11.75
C LYS A 63 0.59 -6.15 -13.24
N SER A 64 0.56 -7.20 -14.06
CA SER A 64 0.73 -7.08 -15.50
C SER A 64 -0.39 -6.25 -16.14
N ARG A 65 -1.64 -6.37 -15.64
CA ARG A 65 -2.78 -5.54 -16.07
C ARG A 65 -2.51 -4.06 -15.84
N TRP A 66 -2.11 -3.70 -14.63
CA TRP A 66 -1.77 -2.32 -14.27
C TRP A 66 -0.64 -1.75 -15.11
N LEU A 67 0.45 -2.51 -15.26
CA LEU A 67 1.59 -2.08 -16.05
C LEU A 67 1.20 -1.88 -17.52
N MET A 68 0.34 -2.75 -18.05
CA MET A 68 -0.13 -2.63 -19.43
C MET A 68 -1.06 -1.44 -19.64
N GLY A 69 -2.04 -1.24 -18.76
CA GLY A 69 -2.96 -0.11 -18.83
C GLY A 69 -2.22 1.23 -18.69
N ILE A 70 -1.33 1.35 -17.70
CA ILE A 70 -0.61 2.60 -17.43
C ILE A 70 0.49 2.86 -18.46
N ALA A 71 1.43 1.92 -18.60
CA ALA A 71 2.67 2.19 -19.32
C ALA A 71 2.54 1.99 -20.84
N PHE A 72 1.66 1.10 -21.31
CA PHE A 72 1.45 0.84 -22.73
C PHE A 72 0.20 1.54 -23.28
N GLN A 73 -1.01 1.23 -22.78
CA GLN A 73 -2.25 1.86 -23.25
C GLN A 73 -2.25 3.37 -22.93
N GLY A 74 -1.86 3.75 -21.71
CA GLY A 74 -1.73 5.14 -21.30
C GLY A 74 -0.71 5.92 -22.14
N TRP A 75 0.38 5.29 -22.59
CA TRP A 75 1.28 5.91 -23.57
C TRP A 75 0.56 6.16 -24.89
N ARG A 76 -0.07 5.14 -25.46
CA ARG A 76 -0.73 5.22 -26.76
C ARG A 76 -1.81 6.30 -26.78
N ASN A 77 -2.62 6.37 -25.74
CA ASN A 77 -3.78 7.26 -25.66
C ASN A 77 -3.39 8.69 -25.30
N GLN A 78 -2.55 8.89 -24.27
CA GLN A 78 -2.30 10.21 -23.68
C GLN A 78 -0.98 10.85 -24.11
N ARG A 79 -0.04 10.05 -24.66
CA ARG A 79 1.27 10.50 -25.16
C ARG A 79 2.01 11.38 -24.13
N TRP A 80 2.47 12.58 -24.50
CA TRP A 80 3.23 13.49 -23.62
C TRP A 80 2.53 14.84 -23.48
N GLN A 81 1.25 14.83 -23.12
CA GLN A 81 0.46 16.05 -23.00
C GLN A 81 0.58 16.69 -21.60
N GLY A 82 0.38 18.01 -21.53
CA GLY A 82 0.32 18.78 -20.28
C GLY A 82 1.65 19.37 -19.79
N PRO A 83 1.66 19.93 -18.57
CA PRO A 83 2.82 20.63 -18.00
C PRO A 83 3.98 19.68 -17.70
N LEU A 84 5.18 20.24 -17.48
CA LEU A 84 6.39 19.46 -17.19
C LEU A 84 6.23 18.51 -16.00
N ALA A 85 5.49 18.92 -14.96
CA ALA A 85 5.20 18.07 -13.82
C ALA A 85 4.41 16.81 -14.20
N LEU A 86 3.43 16.93 -15.11
CA LEU A 86 2.66 15.79 -15.62
C LEU A 86 3.53 14.91 -16.52
N LYS A 87 4.32 15.52 -17.41
CA LYS A 87 5.29 14.77 -18.24
C LYS A 87 6.28 13.97 -17.37
N TYR A 88 6.75 14.54 -16.27
CA TYR A 88 7.61 13.85 -15.32
C TYR A 88 6.90 12.65 -14.67
N ALA A 89 5.64 12.80 -14.27
CA ALA A 89 4.84 11.68 -13.74
C ALA A 89 4.68 10.55 -14.79
N LEU A 90 4.26 10.89 -16.01
CA LEU A 90 4.12 9.93 -17.11
C LEU A 90 5.45 9.22 -17.44
N PHE A 91 6.58 9.94 -17.37
CA PHE A 91 7.90 9.33 -17.54
C PHE A 91 8.20 8.31 -16.43
N ARG A 92 7.87 8.63 -15.17
CA ARG A 92 8.08 7.71 -14.05
C ARG A 92 7.27 6.43 -14.17
N ASP A 93 6.07 6.52 -14.73
CA ASP A 93 5.24 5.35 -14.94
C ASP A 93 5.83 4.45 -16.03
N ARG A 94 6.26 5.04 -17.15
CA ARG A 94 6.82 4.32 -18.30
C ARG A 94 8.17 3.69 -18.02
N LYS A 95 9.05 4.38 -17.30
CA LYS A 95 10.34 3.80 -16.90
C LYS A 95 10.19 2.58 -15.99
N GLY A 96 9.01 2.40 -15.36
CA GLY A 96 8.69 1.25 -14.53
C GLY A 96 9.01 -0.09 -15.21
N ILE A 97 8.68 -0.22 -16.50
CA ILE A 97 8.98 -1.40 -17.32
C ILE A 97 10.49 -1.66 -17.34
N ILE A 98 11.28 -0.64 -17.70
CA ILE A 98 12.74 -0.75 -17.82
C ILE A 98 13.38 -1.03 -16.45
N THR A 99 12.95 -0.32 -15.40
CA THR A 99 13.51 -0.48 -14.06
C THR A 99 13.27 -1.85 -13.45
N ALA A 100 12.18 -2.54 -13.83
CA ALA A 100 11.93 -3.91 -13.40
C ALA A 100 12.96 -4.89 -13.98
N GLN A 101 13.33 -4.71 -15.27
CA GLN A 101 14.38 -5.49 -15.93
C GLN A 101 15.76 -5.19 -15.34
N LEU A 102 16.08 -3.91 -15.14
CA LEU A 102 17.33 -3.49 -14.52
C LEU A 102 17.49 -4.04 -13.09
N SER A 103 16.41 -4.13 -12.34
CA SER A 103 16.42 -4.69 -10.99
C SER A 103 16.74 -6.20 -11.01
N ALA A 104 16.19 -6.96 -11.96
CA ALA A 104 16.54 -8.37 -12.13
C ALA A 104 18.01 -8.56 -12.56
N ALA A 105 18.48 -7.74 -13.50
CA ALA A 105 19.89 -7.74 -13.90
C ALA A 105 20.83 -7.38 -12.74
N ALA A 106 20.45 -6.41 -11.90
CA ALA A 106 21.21 -6.04 -10.71
C ALA A 106 21.28 -7.20 -9.70
N TYR A 107 20.21 -7.97 -9.51
CA TYR A 107 20.26 -9.18 -8.68
C TYR A 107 21.16 -10.26 -9.25
N PHE A 108 21.17 -10.44 -10.58
CA PHE A 108 22.11 -11.35 -11.22
C PHE A 108 23.56 -10.92 -10.98
N ILE A 109 23.87 -9.63 -11.17
CA ILE A 109 25.21 -9.08 -10.91
C ILE A 109 25.58 -9.26 -9.43
N MET A 110 24.67 -8.95 -8.51
CA MET A 110 24.87 -9.13 -7.07
C MET A 110 25.20 -10.59 -6.73
N LEU A 111 24.47 -11.55 -7.30
CA LEU A 111 24.75 -12.98 -7.10
C LEU A 111 26.15 -13.36 -7.59
N ASN A 112 26.57 -12.87 -8.76
CA ASN A 112 27.92 -13.11 -9.26
C ASN A 112 29.01 -12.53 -8.35
N ILE A 113 28.80 -11.31 -7.83
CA ILE A 113 29.73 -10.69 -6.87
C ILE A 113 29.82 -11.53 -5.59
N LEU A 114 28.70 -12.00 -5.05
CA LEU A 114 28.68 -12.86 -3.86
C LEU A 114 29.40 -14.19 -4.11
N LEU A 115 29.27 -14.76 -5.31
CA LEU A 115 29.99 -15.98 -5.69
C LEU A 115 31.50 -15.74 -5.79
N VAL A 116 31.93 -14.62 -6.37
CA VAL A 116 33.36 -14.25 -6.41
C VAL A 116 33.90 -14.08 -4.99
N TRP A 117 33.19 -13.38 -4.11
CA TRP A 117 33.59 -13.24 -2.70
C TRP A 117 33.66 -14.58 -1.96
N LEU A 118 32.73 -15.50 -2.24
CA LEU A 118 32.76 -16.83 -1.67
C LEU A 118 33.99 -17.62 -2.14
N ILE A 119 34.35 -17.53 -3.42
CA ILE A 119 35.55 -18.16 -3.98
C ILE A 119 36.82 -17.57 -3.36
N GLU A 120 36.92 -16.24 -3.26
CA GLU A 120 38.06 -15.57 -2.63
C GLU A 120 38.21 -15.95 -1.15
N TRP A 121 37.10 -16.16 -0.45
CA TRP A 121 37.10 -16.62 0.94
C TRP A 121 37.55 -18.09 1.07
N LEU A 122 37.13 -18.96 0.16
CA LEU A 122 37.50 -20.39 0.14
C LEU A 122 38.93 -20.62 -0.37
N MET A 123 39.45 -19.74 -1.23
CA MET A 123 40.77 -19.83 -1.85
C MET A 123 41.55 -18.52 -1.67
N PRO A 124 42.12 -18.27 -0.47
CA PRO A 124 42.78 -17.00 -0.15
C PRO A 124 43.98 -16.64 -1.06
N ASP A 125 44.67 -17.68 -1.54
CA ASP A 125 45.82 -17.61 -2.46
C ASP A 125 45.41 -17.69 -3.95
N GLY A 126 44.09 -17.71 -4.22
CA GLY A 126 43.54 -17.73 -5.57
C GLY A 126 43.67 -16.39 -6.30
N TYR A 127 43.37 -16.40 -7.60
CA TYR A 127 43.33 -15.19 -8.41
C TYR A 127 42.25 -14.22 -7.89
N ARG A 128 42.65 -12.96 -7.64
CA ARG A 128 41.74 -11.90 -7.17
C ARG A 128 41.34 -11.02 -8.33
N TYR A 129 40.03 -10.81 -8.47
CA TYR A 129 39.53 -9.88 -9.48
C TYR A 129 39.84 -8.44 -9.06
N PRO A 130 40.13 -7.54 -10.02
CA PRO A 130 40.29 -6.13 -9.70
C PRO A 130 38.98 -5.57 -9.09
N PRO A 131 39.06 -4.66 -8.11
CA PRO A 131 37.88 -4.11 -7.48
C PRO A 131 37.02 -3.34 -8.48
N LEU A 132 35.72 -3.64 -8.50
CA LEU A 132 34.74 -2.93 -9.35
C LEU A 132 34.57 -1.46 -8.98
N LEU A 133 34.93 -1.09 -7.74
CA LEU A 133 34.82 0.24 -7.19
C LEU A 133 36.14 0.60 -6.49
N ARG A 134 36.79 1.69 -6.91
CA ARG A 134 37.99 2.18 -6.23
C ARG A 134 37.60 3.23 -5.19
N ARG A 135 38.34 3.25 -4.08
CA ARG A 135 38.12 4.24 -3.02
C ARG A 135 38.41 5.65 -3.53
N GLY A 136 37.54 6.60 -3.18
CA GLY A 136 37.66 8.01 -3.55
C GLY A 136 37.13 8.36 -4.95
N GLU A 137 36.59 7.41 -5.70
CA GLU A 137 35.97 7.70 -7.00
C GLU A 137 34.56 8.30 -6.83
N PRO A 138 34.11 9.20 -7.74
CA PRO A 138 32.76 9.75 -7.71
C PRO A 138 31.65 8.70 -7.62
N LEU A 139 31.87 7.53 -8.25
CA LEU A 139 30.93 6.41 -8.22
C LEU A 139 30.73 5.87 -6.81
N GLU A 140 31.76 5.84 -5.95
CA GLU A 140 31.64 5.38 -4.56
C GLU A 140 30.68 6.28 -3.78
N TYR A 141 30.86 7.59 -3.88
CA TYR A 141 29.99 8.56 -3.21
C TYR A 141 28.54 8.47 -3.71
N LEU A 142 28.34 8.23 -5.01
CA LEU A 142 27.00 8.02 -5.58
C LEU A 142 26.34 6.74 -5.05
N LEU A 143 27.09 5.65 -4.88
CA LEU A 143 26.58 4.41 -4.30
C LEU A 143 26.21 4.58 -2.82
N TRP A 144 27.03 5.30 -2.04
CA TRP A 144 26.72 5.63 -0.65
C TRP A 144 25.46 6.50 -0.54
N ALA A 145 25.34 7.53 -1.38
CA ALA A 145 24.14 8.35 -1.42
C ALA A 145 22.90 7.51 -1.80
N ASN A 146 23.03 6.61 -2.78
CA ASN A 146 21.95 5.69 -3.17
C ASN A 146 21.53 4.76 -2.02
N LEU A 147 22.51 4.20 -1.29
CA LEU A 147 22.26 3.37 -0.12
C LEU A 147 21.53 4.15 0.98
N LEU A 148 21.91 5.40 1.23
CA LEU A 148 21.22 6.27 2.19
C LEU A 148 19.75 6.51 1.80
N PHE A 149 19.48 6.76 0.51
CA PHE A 149 18.09 6.88 0.03
C PHE A 149 17.31 5.56 0.11
N LEU A 150 17.97 4.42 -0.12
CA LEU A 150 17.37 3.10 0.06
C LEU A 150 17.00 2.84 1.52
N ILE A 151 17.90 3.16 2.47
CA ILE A 151 17.65 3.06 3.91
C ILE A 151 16.48 3.96 4.30
N ASN A 152 16.49 5.23 3.88
CA ASN A 152 15.38 6.16 4.15
C ASN A 152 14.03 5.60 3.66
N ARG A 153 14.00 5.06 2.43
CA ARG A 153 12.80 4.43 1.87
C ARG A 153 12.36 3.20 2.67
N ALA A 154 13.30 2.37 3.11
CA ALA A 154 13.04 1.20 3.93
C ALA A 154 12.47 1.58 5.31
N LEU A 155 13.02 2.62 5.95
CA LEU A 155 12.55 3.15 7.22
C LEU A 155 11.13 3.72 7.13
N HIS A 156 10.82 4.50 6.09
CA HIS A 156 9.45 4.97 5.85
C HIS A 156 8.47 3.80 5.71
N ARG A 157 8.82 2.79 4.90
CA ARG A 157 7.99 1.59 4.73
C ARG A 157 7.79 0.85 6.05
N PHE A 158 8.86 0.67 6.82
CA PHE A 158 8.80 0.04 8.14
C PHE A 158 7.87 0.82 9.08
N TYR A 159 8.07 2.13 9.21
CA TYR A 159 7.29 3.00 10.10
C TYR A 159 5.80 2.98 9.77
N PHE A 160 5.42 3.17 8.51
CA PHE A 160 4.00 3.17 8.14
C PHE A 160 3.37 1.78 8.26
N THR A 161 4.12 0.72 7.95
CA THR A 161 3.62 -0.66 8.14
C THR A 161 3.46 -0.98 9.63
N TYR A 162 4.35 -0.48 10.49
CA TYR A 162 4.27 -0.63 11.94
C TYR A 162 3.00 0.01 12.49
N GLN A 163 2.70 1.25 12.07
CA GLN A 163 1.52 1.99 12.54
C GLN A 163 0.20 1.30 12.16
N THR A 164 0.16 0.53 11.07
CA THR A 164 -1.07 -0.14 10.61
C THR A 164 -1.16 -1.62 11.00
N TYR A 165 -0.06 -2.37 10.95
CA TYR A 165 -0.05 -3.83 11.07
C TYR A 165 0.87 -4.37 12.18
N GLY A 166 1.51 -3.48 12.95
CA GLY A 166 2.42 -3.85 14.04
C GLY A 166 3.81 -4.31 13.59
N TRP A 167 4.64 -4.65 14.57
CA TRP A 167 6.08 -4.86 14.36
C TRP A 167 6.43 -6.04 13.46
N ARG A 168 5.70 -7.17 13.55
CA ARG A 168 5.98 -8.37 12.74
C ARG A 168 5.85 -8.07 11.25
N SER A 169 4.76 -7.43 10.87
CA SER A 169 4.51 -7.00 9.49
C SER A 169 5.49 -5.93 9.04
N ALA A 170 5.89 -5.02 9.93
CA ALA A 170 6.90 -4.00 9.65
C ALA A 170 8.27 -4.61 9.34
N ALA A 171 8.73 -5.56 10.15
CA ALA A 171 9.98 -6.28 9.92
C ALA A 171 9.95 -7.06 8.61
N LEU A 172 8.86 -7.80 8.35
CA LEU A 172 8.65 -8.54 7.11
C LEU A 172 8.52 -7.63 5.88
N SER A 173 8.29 -6.32 6.05
CA SER A 173 8.21 -5.38 4.93
C SER A 173 9.56 -5.19 4.22
N LEU A 174 10.69 -5.45 4.89
CA LEU A 174 12.05 -5.36 4.36
C LEU A 174 12.37 -6.49 3.37
N PRO A 175 12.35 -7.78 3.76
CA PRO A 175 12.61 -8.89 2.83
C PRO A 175 11.55 -8.95 1.72
N ARG A 176 10.32 -8.48 1.99
CA ARG A 176 9.25 -8.38 0.99
C ARG A 176 9.61 -7.44 -0.18
N GLN A 177 10.55 -6.51 -0.01
CA GLN A 177 11.00 -5.66 -1.14
C GLN A 177 11.70 -6.48 -2.22
N ILE A 178 12.55 -7.44 -1.83
CA ILE A 178 13.25 -8.34 -2.76
C ILE A 178 12.24 -9.18 -3.52
N TRP A 179 11.32 -9.83 -2.78
CA TRP A 179 10.24 -10.60 -3.40
C TRP A 179 9.36 -9.75 -4.32
N GLY A 180 9.05 -8.52 -3.89
CA GLY A 180 8.28 -7.56 -4.69
C GLY A 180 8.96 -7.20 -6.02
N ASN A 181 10.28 -7.08 -6.04
CA ASN A 181 11.06 -6.82 -7.26
C ASN A 181 11.02 -8.00 -8.23
N ILE A 182 11.11 -9.24 -7.73
CA ILE A 182 10.95 -10.45 -8.55
C ILE A 182 9.56 -10.49 -9.18
N LEU A 183 8.51 -10.26 -8.38
CA LEU A 183 7.13 -10.22 -8.90
C LEU A 183 6.91 -9.09 -9.91
N ASN A 184 7.53 -7.93 -9.71
CA ASN A 184 7.47 -6.82 -10.66
C ASN A 184 8.16 -7.18 -11.98
N PHE A 185 9.31 -7.86 -11.93
CA PHE A 185 10.01 -8.36 -13.12
C PHE A 185 9.13 -9.33 -13.90
N LEU A 186 8.58 -10.36 -13.25
CA LEU A 186 7.69 -11.34 -13.90
C LEU A 186 6.43 -10.69 -14.49
N ALA A 187 5.80 -9.77 -13.74
CA ALA A 187 4.66 -8.99 -14.24
C ALA A 187 5.03 -8.14 -15.45
N SER A 188 6.22 -7.55 -15.48
CA SER A 188 6.68 -6.76 -16.61
C SER A 188 6.98 -7.59 -17.86
N LEU A 189 7.58 -8.78 -17.72
CA LEU A 189 7.76 -9.71 -18.83
C LEU A 189 6.42 -10.15 -19.42
N ARG A 190 5.46 -10.50 -18.55
CA ARG A 190 4.10 -10.85 -18.99
C ARG A 190 3.43 -9.68 -19.72
N ALA A 191 3.52 -8.47 -19.19
CA ALA A 191 2.92 -7.29 -19.82
C ALA A 191 3.54 -6.99 -21.19
N ILE A 192 4.87 -7.06 -21.31
CA ILE A 192 5.58 -6.91 -22.58
C ILE A 192 5.12 -7.99 -23.57
N SER A 193 5.10 -9.26 -23.18
CA SER A 193 4.71 -10.37 -24.05
C SER A 193 3.28 -10.21 -24.58
N LEU A 194 2.32 -9.90 -23.70
CA LEU A 194 0.92 -9.70 -24.09
C LEU A 194 0.74 -8.48 -24.99
N TYR A 195 1.37 -7.35 -24.66
CA TYR A 195 1.23 -6.13 -25.45
C TYR A 195 1.91 -6.22 -26.81
N SER A 196 3.10 -6.85 -26.88
CA SER A 196 3.77 -7.15 -28.15
C SER A 196 2.93 -8.10 -29.00
N GLY A 197 2.32 -9.13 -28.39
CA GLY A 197 1.38 -10.02 -29.09
C GLY A 197 0.17 -9.29 -29.64
N HIS A 198 -0.41 -8.36 -28.88
CA HIS A 198 -1.51 -7.51 -29.33
C HIS A 198 -1.10 -6.64 -30.53
N ILE A 199 0.09 -6.03 -30.52
CA ILE A 199 0.57 -5.22 -31.64
C ILE A 199 0.83 -6.08 -32.89
N LEU A 200 1.45 -7.25 -32.71
CA LEU A 200 1.91 -8.09 -33.83
C LEU A 200 0.78 -8.92 -34.46
N PHE A 201 -0.12 -9.46 -33.64
CA PHE A 201 -1.12 -10.43 -34.07
C PHE A 201 -2.57 -9.90 -33.91
N ASN A 202 -2.73 -8.64 -33.52
CA ASN A 202 -4.02 -8.00 -33.29
C ASN A 202 -4.94 -8.78 -32.33
N THR A 203 -4.34 -9.52 -31.39
CA THR A 203 -5.09 -10.30 -30.39
C THR A 203 -5.78 -9.36 -29.40
N PRO A 204 -7.00 -9.67 -28.95
CA PRO A 204 -7.70 -8.82 -27.98
C PRO A 204 -6.94 -8.81 -26.65
N LEU A 205 -6.75 -7.62 -26.09
CA LEU A 205 -6.27 -7.47 -24.72
C LEU A 205 -7.41 -7.82 -23.76
N LEU A 206 -7.56 -9.12 -23.50
CA LEU A 206 -8.56 -9.63 -22.58
C LEU A 206 -8.32 -9.12 -21.17
N TRP A 207 -9.35 -8.53 -20.60
CA TRP A 207 -9.39 -8.17 -19.20
C TRP A 207 -9.41 -9.43 -18.35
N ASP A 208 -8.24 -9.84 -17.87
CA ASP A 208 -8.11 -10.85 -16.83
C ASP A 208 -8.64 -10.27 -15.51
N LYS A 209 -9.94 -10.46 -15.23
CA LYS A 209 -10.56 -10.02 -13.98
C LYS A 209 -9.79 -10.62 -12.80
N THR A 210 -9.42 -9.77 -11.85
CA THR A 210 -8.76 -10.20 -10.63
C THR A 210 -9.80 -10.65 -9.63
N ASP A 211 -9.61 -11.84 -9.09
CA ASP A 211 -10.45 -12.32 -7.99
C ASP A 211 -10.14 -11.49 -6.74
N HIS A 212 -11.18 -10.87 -6.18
CA HIS A 212 -11.10 -10.08 -4.97
C HIS A 212 -11.46 -10.97 -3.78
N ILE A 213 -10.55 -11.10 -2.81
CA ILE A 213 -10.83 -11.79 -1.55
C ILE A 213 -11.04 -10.72 -0.49
N PHE A 214 -12.29 -10.57 -0.08
CA PHE A 214 -12.67 -9.68 1.02
C PHE A 214 -12.55 -10.43 2.34
N PRO A 215 -12.05 -9.78 3.40
CA PRO A 215 -12.16 -10.31 4.74
C PRO A 215 -13.62 -10.56 5.10
N GLU A 216 -13.90 -11.69 5.74
CA GLU A 216 -15.21 -11.99 6.32
C GLU A 216 -15.56 -10.96 7.41
N ALA A 217 -16.86 -10.80 7.70
CA ALA A 217 -17.34 -9.84 8.70
C ALA A 217 -16.63 -10.00 10.06
N ASP A 218 -16.32 -11.23 10.45
CA ASP A 218 -15.63 -11.55 11.70
C ASP A 218 -14.15 -11.11 11.70
N GLN A 219 -13.51 -11.10 10.52
CA GLN A 219 -12.12 -10.66 10.33
C GLN A 219 -12.03 -9.14 10.17
N LEU A 220 -13.07 -8.53 9.61
CA LEU A 220 -13.34 -7.10 9.71
C LEU A 220 -13.76 -6.80 11.13
N ARG A 221 -12.84 -6.89 12.13
CA ARG A 221 -13.16 -6.53 13.52
C ARG A 221 -13.97 -5.24 13.47
N PRO A 222 -15.30 -5.28 13.73
CA PRO A 222 -16.07 -4.07 13.75
C PRO A 222 -15.36 -3.22 14.78
N TYR A 223 -15.13 -1.96 14.48
CA TYR A 223 -14.76 -1.05 15.52
C TYR A 223 -15.89 -1.10 16.56
N GLN A 224 -15.68 -1.91 17.59
CA GLN A 224 -16.59 -2.05 18.71
C GLN A 224 -16.42 -0.75 19.48
N ARG A 225 -17.40 0.13 19.37
CA ARG A 225 -17.42 1.39 20.12
C ARG A 225 -17.18 1.04 21.58
N LYS A 226 -16.13 1.60 22.18
CA LYS A 226 -15.81 1.39 23.59
C LYS A 226 -16.81 2.15 24.44
N ILE A 227 -17.09 1.63 25.63
CA ILE A 227 -18.07 2.24 26.53
C ILE A 227 -17.75 3.71 26.85
N GLY A 228 -16.47 4.07 27.03
CA GLY A 228 -16.05 5.44 27.28
C GLY A 228 -16.35 6.41 26.13
N GLU A 229 -16.34 5.93 24.88
CA GLU A 229 -16.64 6.76 23.71
C GLU A 229 -18.14 7.04 23.60
N ILE A 230 -18.96 6.03 23.89
CA ILE A 230 -20.42 6.16 23.92
C ILE A 230 -20.83 7.14 25.03
N LEU A 231 -20.17 7.07 26.20
CA LEU A 231 -20.43 8.00 27.30
C LEU A 231 -20.06 9.45 26.96
N ILE A 232 -18.97 9.68 26.22
CA ILE A 232 -18.60 11.02 25.74
C ILE A 232 -19.61 11.52 24.68
N GLU A 233 -20.02 10.65 23.75
CA GLU A 233 -20.96 11.01 22.67
C GLU A 233 -22.33 11.46 23.20
N HIS A 234 -22.76 10.93 24.34
CA HIS A 234 -24.00 11.32 25.03
C HIS A 234 -23.81 12.41 26.09
N ASP A 235 -22.66 13.08 26.12
CA ASP A 235 -22.32 14.11 27.11
C ASP A 235 -22.42 13.63 28.58
N LEU A 236 -22.34 12.32 28.82
CA LEU A 236 -22.39 11.71 30.16
C LEU A 236 -21.02 11.76 30.85
N LEU A 237 -19.95 11.99 30.09
CA LEU A 237 -18.58 11.95 30.59
C LEU A 237 -17.69 12.92 29.80
N SER A 238 -16.81 13.66 30.48
CA SER A 238 -15.77 14.45 29.80
C SER A 238 -14.54 13.60 29.45
N VAL A 239 -13.78 14.06 28.45
CA VAL A 239 -12.53 13.41 28.02
C VAL A 239 -11.52 13.32 29.17
N ASP A 240 -11.40 14.37 29.99
CA ASP A 240 -10.47 14.41 31.12
C ASP A 240 -10.81 13.35 32.19
N ILE A 241 -12.09 13.19 32.49
CA ILE A 241 -12.58 12.19 33.46
C ILE A 241 -12.31 10.77 32.92
N LEU A 242 -12.58 10.53 31.63
CA LEU A 242 -12.29 9.25 30.99
C LEU A 242 -10.80 8.90 31.09
N GLN A 243 -9.93 9.88 30.83
CA GLN A 243 -8.49 9.67 30.81
C GLN A 243 -7.95 9.35 32.21
N ASN A 244 -8.47 10.02 33.24
CA ASN A 244 -8.16 9.71 34.64
C ASN A 244 -8.62 8.30 35.03
N ALA A 245 -9.83 7.91 34.63
CA ALA A 245 -10.36 6.57 34.89
C ALA A 245 -9.57 5.46 34.17
N LEU A 246 -9.10 5.72 32.94
CA LEU A 246 -8.23 4.82 32.19
C LEU A 246 -6.84 4.65 32.84
N ASN A 247 -6.26 5.73 33.36
CA ASN A 247 -5.00 5.68 34.11
C ASN A 247 -5.14 4.90 35.43
N TYR A 248 -6.30 4.98 36.08
CA TYR A 248 -6.60 4.17 37.26
C TYR A 248 -6.76 2.69 36.88
N GLN A 249 -7.52 2.41 35.81
CA GLN A 249 -7.74 1.06 35.27
C GLN A 249 -6.43 0.33 34.96
N SER A 250 -5.43 1.02 34.40
CA SER A 250 -4.15 0.38 34.06
C SER A 250 -3.37 -0.11 35.30
N ASN A 251 -3.64 0.47 36.47
CA ASN A 251 -2.97 0.14 37.73
C ASN A 251 -3.78 -0.84 38.59
N SER A 252 -5.12 -0.81 38.51
CA SER A 252 -6.00 -1.67 39.34
C SER A 252 -6.44 -2.96 38.65
N GLY A 253 -6.52 -2.98 37.31
CA GLY A 253 -7.06 -4.11 36.55
C GLY A 253 -8.60 -4.24 36.59
N GLU A 254 -9.30 -3.30 37.24
CA GLU A 254 -10.77 -3.28 37.32
C GLU A 254 -11.43 -2.89 36.00
N LYS A 255 -12.74 -3.15 35.86
CA LYS A 255 -13.48 -2.75 34.66
C LYS A 255 -13.75 -1.24 34.69
N LEU A 256 -13.48 -0.57 33.57
CA LEU A 256 -13.71 0.88 33.41
C LEU A 256 -15.10 1.33 33.86
N GLY A 257 -16.15 0.58 33.51
CA GLY A 257 -17.52 0.90 33.91
C GLY A 257 -17.73 0.91 35.44
N GLN A 258 -17.09 -0.02 36.15
CA GLN A 258 -17.15 -0.08 37.62
C GLN A 258 -16.43 1.10 38.24
N ILE A 259 -15.23 1.42 37.74
CA ILE A 259 -14.45 2.58 38.19
C ILE A 259 -15.26 3.87 38.03
N LEU A 260 -15.94 4.04 36.89
CA LEU A 260 -16.74 5.24 36.62
C LEU A 260 -17.98 5.35 37.54
N VAL A 261 -18.59 4.23 37.94
CA VAL A 261 -19.69 4.21 38.92
C VAL A 261 -19.16 4.48 40.33
N GLU A 262 -18.10 3.80 40.75
CA GLU A 262 -17.50 3.94 42.08
C GLU A 262 -16.98 5.37 42.34
N LYS A 263 -16.44 6.02 41.32
CA LYS A 263 -16.00 7.43 41.39
C LYS A 263 -17.15 8.42 41.26
N GLY A 264 -18.40 7.95 41.09
CA GLY A 264 -19.59 8.79 41.01
C GLY A 264 -19.71 9.60 39.72
N HIS A 265 -18.99 9.22 38.66
CA HIS A 265 -19.02 9.93 37.38
C HIS A 265 -20.23 9.52 36.52
N ILE A 266 -20.71 8.28 36.67
CA ILE A 266 -21.92 7.76 36.01
C ILE A 266 -22.74 6.93 37.00
N THR A 267 -24.03 6.76 36.74
CA THR A 267 -24.89 5.88 37.54
C THR A 267 -24.91 4.44 36.98
N ASP A 268 -25.28 3.46 37.80
CA ASP A 268 -25.49 2.07 37.37
C ASP A 268 -26.51 1.96 36.22
N GLN A 269 -27.55 2.80 36.24
CA GLN A 269 -28.55 2.86 35.17
C GLN A 269 -27.94 3.34 33.86
N GLN A 270 -27.13 4.42 33.89
CA GLN A 270 -26.42 4.93 32.72
C GLN A 270 -25.42 3.90 32.18
N LEU A 271 -24.69 3.21 33.07
CA LEU A 271 -23.77 2.15 32.68
C LEU A 271 -24.50 1.00 31.98
N SER A 272 -25.61 0.53 32.55
CA SER A 272 -26.43 -0.56 31.99
C SER A 272 -27.02 -0.20 30.62
N LEU A 273 -27.55 1.01 30.46
CA LEU A 273 -28.05 1.51 29.17
C LEU A 273 -26.95 1.60 28.13
N THR A 274 -25.78 2.11 28.50
CA THR A 274 -24.63 2.24 27.61
C THR A 274 -24.12 0.86 27.15
N LEU A 275 -24.08 -0.12 28.05
CA LEU A 275 -23.72 -1.52 27.72
C LEU A 275 -24.72 -2.16 26.76
N LYS A 276 -26.02 -1.96 26.97
CA LYS A 276 -27.07 -2.44 26.05
C LYS A 276 -26.95 -1.80 24.67
N GLN A 277 -26.71 -0.49 24.62
CA GLN A 277 -26.50 0.24 23.38
C GLN A 277 -25.23 -0.24 22.66
N GLN A 278 -24.14 -0.47 23.40
CA GLN A 278 -22.91 -1.03 22.86
C GLN A 278 -23.15 -2.41 22.22
N ALA A 279 -23.89 -3.29 22.90
CA ALA A 279 -24.25 -4.60 22.37
C ALA A 279 -25.08 -4.48 21.09
N ALA A 280 -26.13 -3.65 21.08
CA ALA A 280 -26.98 -3.44 19.91
C ALA A 280 -26.24 -2.83 18.71
N LEU A 281 -25.32 -1.88 18.95
CA LEU A 281 -24.48 -1.27 17.92
C LEU A 281 -23.46 -2.26 17.32
N ASN A 282 -23.06 -3.26 18.10
CA ASN A 282 -22.16 -4.31 17.65
C ASN A 282 -22.90 -5.43 16.90
N GLU A 283 -24.15 -5.74 17.28
CA GLU A 283 -25.02 -6.71 16.59
C GLU A 283 -25.57 -6.19 15.25
N SER A 284 -25.95 -4.90 15.17
CA SER A 284 -26.47 -4.28 13.94
C SER A 284 -25.44 -4.19 12.80
N LYS A 285 -24.15 -4.43 13.07
CA LYS A 285 -23.05 -4.31 12.12
C LYS A 285 -22.38 -5.65 11.77
N ALA A 286 -22.85 -6.74 12.36
CA ALA A 286 -22.49 -8.12 11.99
C ALA A 286 -23.45 -8.61 10.90
#